data_AF-A0A8H4U0E4-F1
#
_entry.id   AF-A0A8H4U0E4-F1
#
_cell.length_a   1.000
_cell.length_b   1.000
_cell.length_c   1.000
_cell.angle_alpha   90.00
_cell.angle_beta   90.00
_cell.angle_gamma   90.00
#
_symmetry.space_group_name_H-M   'P 1'
#
loop_
_entity.id
_entity.type
_entity.pdbx_description
1 polymer ?
#
loop_
_entity_poly.entity_id
_entity_poly.type
_entity_poly.pdbx_seq_one_letter_code
_entity_poly.pdbx_strand_id
1 'polypeptide(L)'
;MIFLYIEETRDHMKALKKLVKTEKKKKARKLAALKVAHLKVLIKYLDTDYAETKKTLYPLLESNMITFDLLWALFKPNTIAYTTTYGHTDEPRAFKIEYATKESSFMKGSWYMVEGKYLEYDGKTFGMGSMVADVEFFKGARKITSLACYPLKYHREAEALKTKLIERGKHFVALRGMNYRFHKGMAFFKKKRSVVKVNINGRVMIDPALHRRINPNYPISTVRPKDPDVLDSESGEESDDCGCGGSSSGADNCGDLSHDSEPPRPVYKIMRDKKGKAHVVQVEYDENGNEIGKKEDLELLDADNDEKNGESSPEFTEEELLIASPVVLGFAFSEKLWLEFSVSGVNEIEWNDGAFDSLVLPDNQKSIVKALVESHTFNAAQNIDDVIQGKGKGLVAVLHGPPGTGKTLTAEGIAELLKRPLYM
;
A
#
# COMPACT_ATOMS: atom_id res chain seq x y z
N MET A 1 1.07 -0.74 26.16
CA MET A 1 1.62 0.02 27.30
C MET A 1 0.81 1.31 27.53
N ILE A 2 0.01 1.38 28.59
CA ILE A 2 -0.90 2.52 28.87
C ILE A 2 -0.15 3.81 29.20
N PHE A 3 1.08 3.71 29.73
CA PHE A 3 1.93 4.84 30.09
C PHE A 3 2.10 5.88 28.96
N LEU A 4 2.22 5.41 27.71
CA LEU A 4 2.39 6.26 26.51
C LEU A 4 1.24 7.25 26.28
N TYR A 5 0.08 7.00 26.89
CA TYR A 5 -1.14 7.79 26.75
C TYR A 5 -1.45 8.62 27.99
N ILE A 6 -0.51 8.77 28.92
CA ILE A 6 -0.79 9.37 30.23
C ILE A 6 -1.22 10.84 30.14
N GLU A 7 -0.62 11.62 29.24
CA GLU A 7 -0.96 13.03 29.08
C GLU A 7 -2.32 13.18 28.36
N GLU A 8 -2.60 12.37 27.34
CA GLU A 8 -3.91 12.34 26.68
C GLU A 8 -5.01 11.87 27.64
N THR A 9 -4.70 10.93 28.52
CA THR A 9 -5.62 10.46 29.56
C THR A 9 -5.93 11.58 30.55
N ARG A 10 -4.93 12.41 30.90
CA ARG A 10 -5.13 13.60 31.76
C ARG A 10 -5.98 14.64 31.07
N ASP A 11 -5.77 14.90 29.78
CA ASP A 11 -6.55 15.88 29.02
C ASP A 11 -7.98 15.40 28.78
N HIS A 12 -8.18 14.11 28.47
CA HIS A 12 -9.50 13.50 28.39
C HIS A 12 -10.24 13.57 29.74
N MET A 13 -9.55 13.35 30.86
CA MET A 13 -10.12 13.55 32.19
C MET A 13 -10.53 15.01 32.43
N LYS A 14 -9.73 16.02 32.00
CA LYS A 14 -10.11 17.44 32.11
C LYS A 14 -11.35 17.74 31.27
N ALA A 15 -11.44 17.22 30.04
CA ALA A 15 -12.60 17.37 29.18
C ALA A 15 -13.86 16.75 29.81
N LEU A 16 -13.76 15.53 30.36
CA LEU A 16 -14.87 14.88 31.07
C LEU A 16 -15.30 15.66 32.31
N LYS A 17 -14.37 16.25 33.08
CA LYS A 17 -14.71 17.13 34.21
C LYS A 17 -15.49 18.36 33.76
N LYS A 18 -15.16 18.94 32.60
CA LYS A 18 -15.91 20.06 32.02
C LYS A 18 -17.32 19.60 31.61
N LEU A 19 -17.44 18.45 30.94
CA LEU A 19 -18.72 17.85 30.56
C LEU A 19 -19.63 17.58 31.78
N VAL A 20 -19.09 17.07 32.89
CA VAL A 20 -19.86 16.84 34.13
C VAL A 20 -20.48 18.13 34.68
N LYS A 21 -19.86 19.30 34.44
CA LYS A 21 -20.38 20.61 34.87
C LYS A 21 -21.41 21.19 33.91
N THR A 22 -21.27 20.96 32.61
CA THR A 22 -22.13 21.55 31.57
C THR A 22 -23.34 20.69 31.18
N GLU A 23 -23.26 19.37 31.40
CA GLU A 23 -24.26 18.41 30.92
C GLU A 23 -25.54 18.43 31.76
N LYS A 24 -26.68 18.64 31.08
CA LYS A 24 -28.01 18.70 31.70
C LYS A 24 -28.64 17.31 31.89
N LYS A 25 -28.29 16.32 31.04
CA LYS A 25 -28.83 14.95 31.13
C LYS A 25 -28.21 14.20 32.31
N LYS A 26 -29.04 13.86 33.31
CA LYS A 26 -28.65 13.16 34.55
C LYS A 26 -27.88 11.85 34.31
N LYS A 27 -28.29 11.05 33.31
CA LYS A 27 -27.63 9.77 32.95
C LYS A 27 -26.22 9.97 32.39
N ALA A 28 -26.06 10.89 31.43
CA ALA A 28 -24.76 11.22 30.83
C ALA A 28 -23.79 11.83 31.85
N ARG A 29 -24.30 12.72 32.72
CA ARG A 29 -23.52 13.32 33.81
C ARG A 29 -23.00 12.29 34.81
N LYS A 30 -23.83 11.31 35.21
CA LYS A 30 -23.41 10.21 36.10
C LYS A 30 -22.34 9.33 35.45
N LEU A 31 -22.51 8.97 34.17
CA LEU A 31 -21.54 8.16 33.44
C LEU A 31 -20.19 8.88 33.29
N ALA A 32 -20.21 10.17 32.95
CA ALA A 32 -18.99 10.98 32.86
C ALA A 32 -18.28 11.12 34.22
N ALA A 33 -19.02 11.30 35.31
CA ALA A 33 -18.46 11.36 36.65
C ALA A 33 -17.79 10.04 37.06
N LEU A 34 -18.41 8.89 36.72
CA LEU A 34 -17.83 7.57 36.94
C LEU A 34 -16.54 7.38 36.14
N LYS A 35 -16.53 7.74 34.84
CA LYS A 35 -15.32 7.71 34.01
C LYS A 35 -14.20 8.56 34.60
N VAL A 36 -14.49 9.77 35.09
CA VAL A 36 -13.50 10.63 35.76
C VAL A 36 -12.93 9.96 37.02
N ALA A 37 -13.77 9.30 37.82
CA ALA A 37 -13.31 8.59 39.01
C ALA A 37 -12.35 7.45 38.65
N HIS A 38 -12.70 6.64 37.64
CA HIS A 38 -11.84 5.55 37.15
C HIS A 38 -10.51 6.09 36.59
N LEU A 39 -10.56 7.11 35.75
CA LEU A 39 -9.35 7.74 35.18
C LEU A 39 -8.45 8.35 36.26
N LYS A 40 -9.02 8.91 37.33
CA LYS A 40 -8.25 9.44 38.45
C LYS A 40 -7.46 8.34 39.16
N VAL A 41 -8.06 7.16 39.36
CA VAL A 41 -7.37 6.01 39.95
C VAL A 41 -6.28 5.51 39.02
N LEU A 42 -6.57 5.37 37.72
CA LEU A 42 -5.60 4.93 36.72
C LEU A 42 -4.39 5.87 36.62
N ILE A 43 -4.62 7.19 36.53
CA ILE A 43 -3.53 8.18 36.48
C ILE A 43 -2.69 8.11 37.74
N LYS A 44 -3.30 8.00 38.93
CA LYS A 44 -2.57 7.87 40.20
C LYS A 44 -1.69 6.62 40.21
N TYR A 45 -2.22 5.49 39.75
CA TYR A 45 -1.48 4.24 39.62
C TYR A 45 -0.27 4.42 38.70
N LEU A 46 -0.48 4.93 37.48
CA LEU A 46 0.60 5.12 36.51
C LEU A 46 1.64 6.16 36.96
N ASP A 47 1.22 7.21 37.65
CA ASP A 47 2.14 8.21 38.22
C ASP A 47 3.02 7.61 39.31
N THR A 48 2.50 6.66 40.08
CA THR A 48 3.26 5.99 41.15
C THR A 48 4.22 4.95 40.57
N ASP A 49 3.71 4.09 39.67
CA ASP A 49 4.46 2.97 39.09
C ASP A 49 5.58 3.43 38.16
N TYR A 50 5.35 4.50 37.38
CA TYR A 50 6.34 5.04 36.44
C TYR A 50 7.05 6.31 36.96
N ALA A 51 7.04 6.58 38.27
CA ALA A 51 7.65 7.78 38.84
C ALA A 51 9.14 7.91 38.49
N GLU A 52 9.89 6.80 38.63
CA GLU A 52 11.32 6.75 38.32
C GLU A 52 11.58 6.89 36.80
N THR A 53 10.78 6.20 35.99
CA THR A 53 10.82 6.30 34.52
C THR A 53 10.57 7.74 34.07
N LYS A 54 9.60 8.45 34.65
CA LYS A 54 9.34 9.86 34.30
C LYS A 54 10.50 10.77 34.68
N LYS A 55 11.10 10.55 35.86
CA LYS A 55 12.24 11.32 36.35
C LYS A 55 13.45 11.24 35.42
N THR A 56 13.64 10.11 34.73
CA THR A 56 14.71 9.91 33.75
C THR A 56 14.29 10.31 32.33
N LEU A 57 13.08 9.95 31.90
CA LEU A 57 12.60 10.14 30.53
C LEU A 57 12.34 11.61 30.19
N TYR A 58 11.63 12.36 31.05
CA TYR A 58 11.20 13.72 30.69
C TYR A 58 12.38 14.67 30.46
N PRO A 59 13.43 14.70 31.32
CA PRO A 59 14.63 15.51 31.03
C PRO A 59 15.34 15.10 29.73
N LEU A 60 15.36 13.80 29.42
CA LEU A 60 15.95 13.30 28.17
C LEU A 60 15.16 13.80 26.96
N LEU A 61 13.83 13.70 26.97
CA LEU A 61 12.97 14.19 25.89
C LEU A 61 13.06 15.72 25.71
N GLU A 62 13.12 16.49 26.79
CA GLU A 62 13.32 17.95 26.75
C GLU A 62 14.64 18.33 26.06
N SER A 63 15.69 17.52 26.24
CA SER A 63 16.98 17.68 25.57
C SER A 63 17.07 17.03 24.18
N ASN A 64 15.97 16.48 23.65
CA ASN A 64 15.93 15.71 22.40
C ASN A 64 16.89 14.51 22.38
N MET A 65 17.13 13.90 23.54
CA MET A 65 17.95 12.72 23.71
C MET A 65 17.12 11.54 24.20
N ILE A 66 17.65 10.33 24.03
CA ILE A 66 17.04 9.10 24.53
C ILE A 66 18.11 8.05 24.80
N THR A 67 17.84 7.15 25.73
CA THR A 67 18.65 5.96 26.00
C THR A 67 17.98 4.73 25.40
N PHE A 68 18.76 3.69 25.11
CA PHE A 68 18.23 2.47 24.49
C PHE A 68 17.12 1.82 25.32
N ASP A 69 17.25 1.78 26.65
CA ASP A 69 16.27 1.16 27.55
C ASP A 69 14.92 1.90 27.61
N LEU A 70 14.89 3.18 27.22
CA LEU A 70 13.69 4.00 27.21
C LEU A 70 13.09 4.19 25.81
N LEU A 71 13.61 3.52 24.77
CA LEU A 71 13.10 3.63 23.40
C LEU A 71 11.63 3.23 23.27
N TRP A 72 11.17 2.26 24.05
CA TRP A 72 9.75 1.88 24.07
C TRP A 72 8.83 3.06 24.41
N ALA A 73 9.31 4.03 25.20
CA ALA A 73 8.55 5.22 25.57
C ALA A 73 8.54 6.29 24.47
N LEU A 74 9.43 6.19 23.49
CA LEU A 74 9.52 7.10 22.35
C LEU A 74 8.47 6.77 21.27
N PHE A 75 8.26 5.48 20.99
CA PHE A 75 7.40 4.99 19.91
C PHE A 75 5.97 4.81 20.39
N LYS A 76 5.21 5.89 20.38
CA LYS A 76 3.78 5.87 20.68
C LYS A 76 2.98 5.30 19.47
N PRO A 77 2.09 4.31 19.67
CA PRO A 77 1.20 3.85 18.60
C PRO A 77 0.34 4.97 18.01
N ASN A 78 -0.06 4.81 16.76
CA ASN A 78 -0.82 5.79 15.97
C ASN A 78 -0.12 7.14 15.78
N THR A 79 1.21 7.19 15.99
CA THR A 79 2.00 8.38 15.64
C THR A 79 2.82 8.14 14.38
N ILE A 80 3.11 9.22 13.65
CA ILE A 80 3.89 9.15 12.42
C ILE A 80 5.38 9.07 12.77
N ALA A 81 6.03 8.00 12.34
CA ALA A 81 7.47 7.83 12.37
C ALA A 81 8.10 8.35 11.08
N TYR A 82 9.32 8.86 11.21
CA TYR A 82 10.25 9.14 10.14
C TYR A 82 11.32 8.04 10.07
N THR A 83 11.66 7.64 8.85
CA THR A 83 12.83 6.82 8.54
C THR A 83 13.34 7.14 7.13
N THR A 84 14.36 6.43 6.67
CA THR A 84 14.91 6.54 5.31
C THR A 84 14.51 5.35 4.47
N THR A 85 14.31 5.56 3.17
CA THR A 85 13.98 4.48 2.24
C THR A 85 15.22 3.64 1.98
N TYR A 86 15.24 2.41 2.50
CA TYR A 86 16.37 1.47 2.34
C TYR A 86 17.74 2.06 2.73
N GLY A 87 17.76 2.89 3.79
CA GLY A 87 18.98 3.53 4.29
C GLY A 87 19.51 4.65 3.39
N HIS A 88 18.71 5.20 2.47
CA HIS A 88 19.09 6.33 1.63
C HIS A 88 18.58 7.64 2.23
N THR A 89 19.51 8.53 2.66
CA THR A 89 19.19 9.78 3.37
C THR A 89 18.32 10.73 2.56
N ASP A 90 18.49 10.75 1.24
CA ASP A 90 17.78 11.70 0.37
C ASP A 90 16.35 11.27 0.06
N GLU A 91 15.99 10.03 0.44
CA GLU A 91 14.68 9.43 0.22
C GLU A 91 13.94 9.23 1.55
N PRO A 92 13.38 10.30 2.13
CA PRO A 92 12.70 10.22 3.41
C PRO A 92 11.44 9.37 3.30
N ARG A 93 11.09 8.62 4.34
CA ARG A 93 9.87 7.81 4.41
C ARG A 93 9.16 8.07 5.73
N ALA A 94 7.84 8.09 5.69
CA ALA A 94 7.01 8.12 6.89
C ALA A 94 6.04 6.95 6.91
N PHE A 95 5.67 6.54 8.11
CA PHE A 95 4.70 5.47 8.35
C PHE A 95 4.03 5.65 9.71
N LYS A 96 2.85 5.05 9.88
CA LYS A 96 2.07 5.10 11.12
C LYS A 96 2.47 3.95 12.03
N ILE A 97 3.01 4.24 13.21
CA ILE A 97 3.49 3.22 14.16
C ILE A 97 2.30 2.41 14.67
N GLU A 98 2.43 1.08 14.68
CA GLU A 98 1.51 0.18 15.36
C GLU A 98 2.04 -0.20 16.74
N TYR A 99 3.26 -0.71 16.80
CA TYR A 99 3.93 -1.03 18.05
C TYR A 99 5.45 -1.11 17.86
N ALA A 100 6.17 -1.16 18.99
CA ALA A 100 7.61 -1.37 18.99
C ALA A 100 7.96 -2.45 20.02
N THR A 101 8.66 -3.49 19.59
CA THR A 101 9.16 -4.57 20.47
C THR A 101 10.67 -4.50 20.61
N LYS A 102 11.17 -4.95 21.76
CA LYS A 102 12.60 -5.12 21.99
C LYS A 102 12.93 -6.56 21.66
N GLU A 103 13.74 -6.75 20.62
CA GLU A 103 14.21 -8.06 20.18
C GLU A 103 15.67 -8.24 20.56
N SER A 104 16.09 -9.50 20.67
CA SER A 104 17.50 -9.83 20.86
C SER A 104 17.87 -11.15 20.21
N SER A 105 19.07 -11.19 19.63
CA SER A 105 19.63 -12.39 19.02
C SER A 105 21.11 -12.49 19.34
N PHE A 106 21.62 -13.71 19.48
CA PHE A 106 23.03 -13.97 19.73
C PHE A 106 23.95 -13.35 18.67
N MET A 107 23.52 -13.35 17.40
CA MET A 107 24.33 -12.82 16.28
C MET A 107 24.21 -11.31 16.09
N LYS A 108 23.01 -10.73 16.30
CA LYS A 108 22.69 -9.33 15.95
C LYS A 108 22.71 -8.39 17.17
N GLY A 109 22.76 -8.93 18.39
CA GLY A 109 22.64 -8.15 19.62
C GLY A 109 21.18 -7.82 19.95
N SER A 110 20.95 -6.77 20.73
CA SER A 110 19.60 -6.25 21.01
C SER A 110 19.22 -5.16 20.02
N TRP A 111 17.97 -5.09 19.60
CA TRP A 111 17.44 -3.97 18.80
C TRP A 111 15.98 -3.71 19.15
N TYR A 112 15.49 -2.53 18.79
CA TYR A 112 14.05 -2.25 18.79
C TYR A 112 13.53 -2.44 17.37
N MET A 113 12.52 -3.28 17.23
CA MET A 113 11.78 -3.50 16.00
C MET A 113 10.53 -2.62 16.03
N VAL A 114 10.47 -1.59 15.18
CA VAL A 114 9.33 -0.67 15.09
C VAL A 114 8.48 -1.06 13.89
N GLU A 115 7.30 -1.62 14.16
CA GLU A 115 6.35 -1.99 13.12
C GLU A 115 5.34 -0.87 12.89
N GLY A 116 4.95 -0.70 11.64
CA GLY A 116 3.85 0.19 11.33
C GLY A 116 3.30 0.06 9.92
N LYS A 117 2.24 0.82 9.67
CA LYS A 117 1.46 0.81 8.44
C LYS A 117 1.79 1.99 7.54
N TYR A 118 1.75 1.78 6.24
CA TYR A 118 1.97 2.79 5.22
C TYR A 118 0.99 2.57 4.05
N LEU A 119 0.67 3.62 3.30
CA LEU A 119 -0.25 3.54 2.16
C LEU A 119 0.47 2.93 0.95
N GLU A 120 -0.11 1.87 0.39
CA GLU A 120 0.46 1.07 -0.70
C GLU A 120 -0.60 0.81 -1.79
N TYR A 121 -0.14 0.54 -3.01
CA TYR A 121 -0.99 0.21 -4.16
C TYR A 121 -0.62 -1.17 -4.71
N ASP A 122 -1.60 -2.08 -4.74
CA ASP A 122 -1.37 -3.46 -5.18
C ASP A 122 -1.40 -3.63 -6.73
N GLY A 123 -1.70 -2.56 -7.47
CA GLY A 123 -1.94 -2.60 -8.90
C GLY A 123 -3.42 -2.71 -9.28
N LYS A 124 -4.31 -2.88 -8.29
CA LYS A 124 -5.76 -2.90 -8.43
C LYS A 124 -6.40 -1.90 -7.47
N THR A 125 -6.10 -1.98 -6.19
CA THR A 125 -6.66 -1.16 -5.11
C THR A 125 -5.57 -0.59 -4.21
N PHE A 126 -5.90 0.52 -3.56
CA PHE A 126 -5.07 1.10 -2.51
C PHE A 126 -5.44 0.47 -1.16
N GLY A 127 -4.45 0.34 -0.27
CA GLY A 127 -4.69 -0.07 1.11
C GLY A 127 -3.44 0.04 1.96
N MET A 128 -3.47 -0.60 3.12
CA MET A 128 -2.39 -0.48 4.10
C MET A 128 -1.40 -1.63 3.96
N GLY A 129 -0.13 -1.28 3.69
CA GLY A 129 1.00 -2.19 3.81
C GLY A 129 1.66 -2.08 5.17
N SER A 130 2.31 -3.16 5.61
CA SER A 130 3.13 -3.21 6.83
C SER A 130 4.60 -3.02 6.49
N MET A 131 5.30 -2.29 7.35
CA MET A 131 6.75 -2.15 7.29
C MET A 131 7.37 -2.23 8.67
N VAL A 132 8.65 -2.59 8.69
CA VAL A 132 9.45 -2.70 9.90
C VAL A 132 10.69 -1.83 9.76
N ALA A 133 11.00 -1.07 10.81
CA ALA A 133 12.21 -0.29 10.92
C ALA A 133 12.96 -0.64 12.20
N ASP A 134 14.23 -1.03 12.07
CA ASP A 134 15.06 -1.44 13.19
C ASP A 134 15.86 -0.26 13.76
N VAL A 135 15.93 -0.19 15.09
CA VAL A 135 16.85 0.68 15.83
C VAL A 135 17.84 -0.19 16.60
N GLU A 136 19.09 -0.23 16.12
CA GLU A 136 20.17 -1.03 16.71
C GLU A 136 20.54 -0.56 18.12
N PHE A 137 21.10 -1.48 18.92
CA PHE A 137 21.61 -1.15 20.25
C PHE A 137 22.64 -0.03 20.20
N PHE A 138 22.53 0.88 21.18
CA PHE A 138 23.54 1.88 21.43
C PHE A 138 23.74 2.10 22.93
N LYS A 139 24.98 2.46 23.28
CA LYS A 139 25.35 2.77 24.67
C LYS A 139 25.19 4.26 24.95
N GLY A 140 24.62 4.57 26.11
CA GLY A 140 24.46 5.94 26.61
C GLY A 140 23.29 6.69 25.97
N ALA A 141 23.23 8.00 26.21
CA ALA A 141 22.22 8.88 25.63
C ALA A 141 22.63 9.30 24.20
N ARG A 142 21.71 9.20 23.26
CA ARG A 142 21.89 9.68 21.87
C ARG A 142 20.78 10.66 21.49
N LYS A 143 21.05 11.51 20.51
CA LYS A 143 20.03 12.40 19.94
C LYS A 143 18.98 11.57 19.23
N ILE A 144 17.70 11.90 19.43
CA ILE A 144 16.58 11.20 18.79
C ILE A 144 16.71 11.24 17.26
N THR A 145 17.15 12.37 16.70
CA THR A 145 17.35 12.55 15.25
C THR A 145 18.50 11.73 14.66
N SER A 146 19.36 11.12 15.48
CA SER A 146 20.46 10.26 15.02
C SER A 146 20.05 8.79 14.88
N LEU A 147 18.84 8.43 15.30
CA LEU A 147 18.30 7.09 15.16
C LEU A 147 17.86 6.84 13.72
N ALA A 148 17.91 5.57 13.29
CA ALA A 148 17.43 5.16 11.96
C ALA A 148 15.91 5.34 11.78
N CYS A 149 15.17 5.32 12.88
CA CYS A 149 13.73 5.54 12.94
C CYS A 149 13.39 6.34 14.20
N TYR A 150 12.54 7.35 14.10
CA TYR A 150 12.06 8.14 15.24
C TYR A 150 10.74 8.86 14.91
N PRO A 151 9.93 9.27 15.91
CA PRO A 151 8.71 10.03 15.67
C PRO A 151 8.98 11.35 14.93
N LEU A 152 8.20 11.63 13.88
CA LEU A 152 8.40 12.76 12.96
C LEU A 152 8.42 14.12 13.66
N LYS A 153 7.75 14.26 14.80
CA LYS A 153 7.73 15.49 15.63
C LYS A 153 9.11 15.96 16.11
N TYR A 154 10.09 15.07 16.19
CA TYR A 154 11.47 15.41 16.61
C TYR A 154 12.37 15.80 15.43
N HIS A 155 11.87 15.72 14.19
CA HIS A 155 12.63 16.13 13.01
C HIS A 155 12.80 17.66 13.01
N ARG A 156 14.00 18.15 12.66
CA ARG A 156 14.32 19.60 12.65
C ARG A 156 13.38 20.40 11.73
N GLU A 157 13.06 19.81 10.57
CA GLU A 157 12.21 20.40 9.53
C GLU A 157 10.92 19.59 9.37
N ALA A 158 10.23 19.30 10.48
CA ALA A 158 9.06 18.42 10.45
C ALA A 158 7.96 18.90 9.50
N GLU A 159 7.66 20.20 9.48
CA GLU A 159 6.59 20.75 8.63
C GLU A 159 6.95 20.74 7.15
N ALA A 160 8.16 21.19 6.78
CA ALA A 160 8.63 21.14 5.39
C ALA A 160 8.68 19.69 4.87
N LEU A 161 9.12 18.76 5.72
CA LEU A 161 9.15 17.34 5.38
C LEU A 161 7.74 16.77 5.18
N LYS A 162 6.77 17.13 6.03
CA LYS A 162 5.37 16.73 5.84
C LYS A 162 4.84 17.18 4.49
N THR A 163 5.03 18.46 4.13
CA THR A 163 4.58 19.00 2.83
C THR A 163 5.19 18.22 1.67
N LYS A 164 6.52 18.00 1.69
CA LYS A 164 7.22 17.22 0.66
C LYS A 164 6.69 15.78 0.54
N LEU A 165 6.43 15.12 1.66
CA LEU A 165 5.92 13.76 1.68
C LEU A 165 4.47 13.69 1.18
N ILE A 166 3.63 14.66 1.53
CA ILE A 166 2.24 14.76 1.03
C ILE A 166 2.24 14.99 -0.49
N GLU A 167 3.07 15.89 -1.00
CA GLU A 167 3.23 16.11 -2.45
C GLU A 167 3.67 14.84 -3.18
N ARG A 168 4.66 14.14 -2.63
CA ARG A 168 5.07 12.83 -3.15
C ARG A 168 3.93 11.81 -3.08
N GLY A 169 3.14 11.80 -2.01
CA GLY A 169 1.97 10.93 -1.87
C GLY A 169 0.92 11.19 -2.94
N LYS A 170 0.67 12.47 -3.28
CA LYS A 170 -0.21 12.84 -4.41
C LYS A 170 0.34 12.30 -5.73
N HIS A 171 1.65 12.41 -5.94
CA HIS A 171 2.30 11.86 -7.13
C HIS A 171 2.20 10.33 -7.18
N PHE A 172 2.40 9.64 -6.05
CA PHE A 172 2.22 8.19 -5.94
C PHE A 172 0.79 7.76 -6.33
N VAL A 173 -0.22 8.45 -5.82
CA VAL A 173 -1.63 8.18 -6.16
C VAL A 173 -1.93 8.44 -7.63
N ALA A 174 -1.33 9.47 -8.23
CA ALA A 174 -1.46 9.76 -9.65
C ALA A 174 -0.87 8.67 -10.56
N LEU A 175 0.11 7.91 -10.05
CA LEU A 175 0.74 6.77 -10.75
C LEU A 175 -0.06 5.46 -10.62
N ARG A 176 -1.37 5.55 -10.35
CA ARG A 176 -2.28 4.38 -10.35
C ARG A 176 -2.34 3.71 -11.72
N GLY A 177 -2.52 2.40 -11.73
CA GLY A 177 -2.55 1.60 -12.95
C GLY A 177 -1.19 1.52 -13.67
N MET A 178 -1.25 1.47 -15.01
CA MET A 178 -0.08 1.36 -15.87
C MET A 178 0.35 2.74 -16.39
N ASN A 179 1.58 3.15 -16.08
CA ASN A 179 2.12 4.45 -16.46
C ASN A 179 3.48 4.29 -17.15
N TYR A 180 3.59 4.81 -18.38
CA TYR A 180 4.87 4.87 -19.08
C TYR A 180 5.54 6.22 -18.83
N ARG A 181 6.68 6.20 -18.11
CA ARG A 181 7.34 7.41 -17.57
C ARG A 181 8.83 7.38 -17.82
N PHE A 182 9.48 8.52 -17.62
CA PHE A 182 10.93 8.61 -17.52
C PHE A 182 11.33 8.55 -16.05
N HIS A 183 12.36 7.78 -15.71
CA HIS A 183 12.89 7.76 -14.35
C HIS A 183 14.34 8.21 -14.33
N LYS A 184 14.65 9.14 -13.42
CA LYS A 184 15.99 9.63 -13.13
C LYS A 184 16.24 9.61 -11.63
N GLY A 185 17.08 8.67 -11.19
CA GLY A 185 17.51 8.58 -9.79
C GLY A 185 17.58 7.15 -9.30
N MET A 186 17.41 6.98 -7.99
CA MET A 186 17.57 5.69 -7.33
C MET A 186 16.36 4.78 -7.55
N ALA A 187 16.65 3.55 -7.92
CA ALA A 187 15.74 2.43 -7.91
C ALA A 187 16.32 1.31 -7.06
N PHE A 188 15.46 0.40 -6.64
CA PHE A 188 15.80 -0.64 -5.69
C PHE A 188 15.27 -1.98 -6.17
N PHE A 189 15.93 -3.06 -5.80
CA PHE A 189 15.28 -4.37 -5.79
C PHE A 189 15.77 -5.20 -4.62
N LYS A 190 14.86 -5.98 -4.05
CA LYS A 190 15.12 -6.84 -2.91
C LYS A 190 15.63 -8.19 -3.41
N LYS A 191 16.77 -8.62 -2.89
CA LYS A 191 17.33 -9.95 -3.15
C LYS A 191 17.67 -10.61 -1.82
N LYS A 192 16.95 -11.68 -1.48
CA LYS A 192 17.07 -12.38 -0.19
C LYS A 192 16.93 -11.39 0.99
N ARG A 193 17.99 -11.21 1.79
CA ARG A 193 18.04 -10.32 2.96
C ARG A 193 18.67 -8.95 2.68
N SER A 194 18.90 -8.59 1.42
CA SER A 194 19.57 -7.35 1.04
C SER A 194 18.75 -6.55 0.03
N VAL A 195 18.88 -5.23 0.11
CA VAL A 195 18.33 -4.31 -0.89
C VAL A 195 19.48 -3.85 -1.78
N VAL A 196 19.37 -4.15 -3.07
CA VAL A 196 20.32 -3.67 -4.07
C VAL A 196 19.85 -2.33 -4.60
N LYS A 197 20.78 -1.37 -4.66
CA LYS A 197 20.53 -0.02 -5.17
C LYS A 197 21.03 0.08 -6.60
N VAL A 198 20.21 0.61 -7.49
CA VAL A 198 20.53 0.81 -8.91
C VAL A 198 20.17 2.24 -9.27
N ASN A 199 21.05 2.95 -9.96
CA ASN A 199 20.74 4.27 -10.49
C ASN A 199 20.16 4.11 -11.89
N ILE A 200 18.94 4.59 -12.12
CA ILE A 200 18.22 4.47 -13.38
C ILE A 200 18.09 5.86 -13.99
N ASN A 201 18.44 5.97 -15.27
CA ASN A 201 18.26 7.17 -16.07
C ASN A 201 17.73 6.77 -17.45
N GLY A 202 16.44 6.49 -17.52
CA GLY A 202 15.84 5.91 -18.71
C GLY A 202 14.33 5.79 -18.61
N ARG A 203 13.72 5.25 -19.67
CA ARG A 203 12.28 5.03 -19.74
C ARG A 203 11.90 3.79 -18.94
N VAL A 204 10.79 3.87 -18.23
CA VAL A 204 10.30 2.82 -17.33
C VAL A 204 8.80 2.61 -17.52
N MET A 205 8.34 1.39 -17.35
CA MET A 205 6.92 1.06 -17.23
C MET A 205 6.59 0.87 -15.75
N ILE A 206 5.81 1.77 -15.18
CA ILE A 206 5.27 1.60 -13.84
C ILE A 206 4.00 0.75 -13.98
N ASP A 207 4.08 -0.48 -13.49
CA ASP A 207 2.97 -1.43 -13.50
C ASP A 207 3.09 -2.37 -12.29
N PRO A 208 2.51 -1.97 -11.14
CA PRO A 208 2.58 -2.79 -9.94
C PRO A 208 1.84 -4.12 -10.04
N ALA A 209 0.81 -4.23 -10.88
CA ALA A 209 0.06 -5.46 -11.09
C ALA A 209 0.91 -6.47 -11.86
N LEU A 210 1.52 -6.04 -12.97
CA LEU A 210 2.38 -6.90 -13.78
C LEU A 210 3.66 -7.27 -13.03
N HIS A 211 4.25 -6.34 -12.27
CA HIS A 211 5.41 -6.64 -11.42
C HIS A 211 5.13 -7.80 -10.47
N ARG A 212 3.99 -7.76 -9.75
CA ARG A 212 3.58 -8.84 -8.81
C ARG A 212 3.30 -10.15 -9.53
N ARG A 213 2.66 -10.10 -10.70
CA ARG A 213 2.38 -11.28 -11.52
C ARG A 213 3.66 -11.97 -12.01
N ILE A 214 4.65 -11.21 -12.47
CA ILE A 214 5.92 -11.73 -12.99
C ILE A 214 6.84 -12.18 -11.86
N ASN A 215 6.77 -11.51 -10.69
CA ASN A 215 7.63 -11.80 -9.54
C ASN A 215 6.79 -12.24 -8.31
N PRO A 216 6.18 -13.44 -8.32
CA PRO A 216 5.28 -13.88 -7.25
C PRO A 216 5.96 -14.03 -5.88
N ASN A 217 7.26 -14.32 -5.86
CA ASN A 217 8.05 -14.50 -4.64
C ASN A 217 8.81 -13.24 -4.21
N TYR A 218 8.51 -12.08 -4.80
CA TYR A 218 9.18 -10.83 -4.45
C TYR A 218 8.61 -10.28 -3.13
N PRO A 219 9.46 -9.91 -2.15
CA PRO A 219 9.02 -9.52 -0.81
C PRO A 219 8.38 -8.11 -0.81
N ILE A 220 7.07 -8.08 -1.03
CA ILE A 220 6.22 -6.88 -1.02
C ILE A 220 5.22 -7.03 0.13
N SER A 221 4.86 -5.91 0.76
CA SER A 221 3.75 -5.94 1.70
C SER A 221 2.46 -6.36 1.00
N THR A 222 1.72 -7.28 1.62
CA THR A 222 0.33 -7.50 1.26
C THR A 222 -0.47 -6.25 1.61
N VAL A 223 -1.31 -5.81 0.69
CA VAL A 223 -2.21 -4.69 0.92
C VAL A 223 -3.44 -5.24 1.64
N ARG A 224 -3.60 -4.86 2.91
CA ARG A 224 -4.82 -5.20 3.65
C ARG A 224 -5.91 -4.17 3.30
N PRO A 225 -7.14 -4.61 2.99
CA PRO A 225 -8.28 -3.70 2.86
C PRO A 225 -8.40 -2.82 4.10
N LYS A 226 -8.94 -1.61 3.91
CA LYS A 226 -9.23 -0.68 5.00
C LYS A 226 -10.42 -1.22 5.79
N ASP A 227 -10.19 -2.21 6.66
CA ASP A 227 -11.23 -2.69 7.55
C ASP A 227 -11.58 -1.58 8.57
N PRO A 228 -12.87 -1.23 8.71
CA PRO A 228 -13.30 -0.33 9.77
C PRO A 228 -13.31 -1.10 11.10
N ASP A 229 -12.35 -0.81 11.97
CA ASP A 229 -12.40 -1.07 13.42
C ASP A 229 -12.94 -2.46 13.84
N VAL A 230 -12.32 -3.54 13.36
CA VAL A 230 -12.37 -4.81 14.09
C VAL A 230 -11.15 -4.85 15.01
N LEU A 231 -11.41 -4.81 16.31
CA LEU A 231 -10.42 -5.15 17.33
C LEU A 231 -9.93 -6.57 17.02
N ASP A 232 -8.69 -6.70 16.52
CA ASP A 232 -8.01 -7.97 16.30
C ASP A 232 -7.89 -8.75 17.62
N SER A 233 -8.92 -9.52 17.94
CA SER A 233 -8.81 -10.65 18.85
C SER A 233 -8.23 -11.83 18.06
N GLU A 234 -6.98 -12.15 18.41
CA GLU A 234 -6.37 -13.47 18.28
C GLU A 234 -6.32 -14.10 16.88
N SER A 235 -5.13 -14.08 16.28
CA SER A 235 -4.47 -15.30 15.79
C SER A 235 -3.05 -14.97 15.36
N GLY A 236 -2.12 -15.21 16.28
CA GLY A 236 -0.79 -15.64 15.89
C GLY A 236 -0.88 -17.12 15.55
N GLU A 237 -0.69 -17.45 14.28
CA GLU A 237 -0.15 -18.76 13.92
C GLU A 237 0.94 -18.53 12.88
N GLU A 238 2.15 -18.79 13.35
CA GLU A 238 3.38 -18.88 12.59
C GLU A 238 3.23 -19.99 11.54
N SER A 239 3.58 -19.68 10.30
CA SER A 239 3.74 -20.69 9.26
C SER A 239 5.09 -21.39 9.45
N ASP A 240 5.11 -22.41 10.31
CA ASP A 240 6.17 -23.41 10.31
C ASP A 240 5.85 -24.48 9.27
N ASP A 241 6.55 -24.35 8.14
CA ASP A 241 6.72 -25.36 7.10
C ASP A 241 7.46 -26.57 7.69
N CYS A 242 6.73 -27.65 7.95
CA CYS A 242 7.30 -28.97 8.22
C CYS A 242 6.50 -30.04 7.48
N GLY A 243 6.93 -30.32 6.24
CA GLY A 243 6.46 -31.47 5.47
C GLY A 243 7.04 -32.78 5.99
N CYS A 244 6.18 -33.74 6.32
CA CYS A 244 6.44 -35.18 6.27
C CYS A 244 5.12 -35.94 6.05
N GLY A 245 5.09 -36.77 5.01
CA GLY A 245 3.90 -37.50 4.57
C GLY A 245 3.65 -38.83 5.28
N GLY A 246 2.59 -39.52 4.84
CA GLY A 246 2.36 -40.94 5.12
C GLY A 246 0.94 -41.28 5.55
N SER A 247 0.18 -41.85 4.62
CA SER A 247 -1.17 -42.40 4.76
C SER A 247 -1.30 -43.50 5.84
N SER A 248 -2.44 -43.58 6.54
CA SER A 248 -3.33 -44.76 6.54
C SER A 248 -4.44 -44.72 7.61
N SER A 249 -5.66 -44.93 7.14
CA SER A 249 -6.86 -45.57 7.74
C SER A 249 -6.81 -46.17 9.17
N GLY A 250 -7.91 -45.97 9.90
CA GLY A 250 -8.38 -46.87 10.98
C GLY A 250 -9.46 -46.24 11.84
N ALA A 251 -10.68 -46.79 11.80
CA ALA A 251 -11.85 -46.34 12.55
C ALA A 251 -11.75 -46.65 14.06
N ASP A 252 -12.44 -45.88 14.91
CA ASP A 252 -13.27 -46.43 16.00
C ASP A 252 -14.17 -45.38 16.69
N ASN A 253 -15.47 -45.67 16.57
CA ASN A 253 -16.64 -45.48 17.44
C ASN A 253 -16.69 -44.49 18.65
N CYS A 254 -17.69 -43.60 18.53
CA CYS A 254 -18.79 -43.19 19.43
C CYS A 254 -18.57 -42.75 20.90
N GLY A 255 -19.12 -41.57 21.21
CA GLY A 255 -19.45 -41.08 22.55
C GLY A 255 -20.34 -39.82 22.51
N ASP A 256 -21.64 -40.06 22.62
CA ASP A 256 -22.82 -39.17 22.71
C ASP A 256 -22.67 -37.92 23.61
N LEU A 257 -23.23 -36.76 23.19
CA LEU A 257 -24.26 -35.98 23.93
C LEU A 257 -24.49 -34.54 23.40
N SER A 258 -25.77 -34.17 23.44
CA SER A 258 -26.42 -32.85 23.42
C SER A 258 -26.55 -32.05 22.12
N HIS A 259 -27.79 -32.11 21.63
CA HIS A 259 -28.55 -31.11 20.88
C HIS A 259 -28.23 -29.65 21.30
N ASP A 260 -27.69 -28.87 20.37
CA ASP A 260 -27.82 -27.40 20.36
C ASP A 260 -27.86 -26.91 18.90
N SER A 261 -28.78 -25.99 18.64
CA SER A 261 -29.34 -25.61 17.34
C SER A 261 -28.31 -24.98 16.37
N GLU A 262 -28.10 -25.60 15.19
CA GLU A 262 -27.36 -24.95 14.09
C GLU A 262 -28.11 -23.70 13.59
N PRO A 263 -27.43 -22.55 13.37
CA PRO A 263 -28.04 -21.40 12.71
C PRO A 263 -28.31 -21.69 11.21
N PRO A 264 -29.32 -21.05 10.59
CA PRO A 264 -29.74 -21.36 9.23
C PRO A 264 -28.61 -21.08 8.21
N ARG A 265 -28.31 -22.09 7.37
CA ARG A 265 -27.33 -21.96 6.29
C ARG A 265 -27.92 -21.12 5.15
N PRO A 266 -27.22 -20.09 4.64
CA PRO A 266 -27.75 -19.26 3.56
C PRO A 266 -27.89 -20.07 2.26
N VAL A 267 -29.08 -20.02 1.65
CA VAL A 267 -29.40 -20.70 0.39
C VAL A 267 -29.27 -19.69 -0.76
N TYR A 268 -28.51 -20.05 -1.80
CA TYR A 268 -28.32 -19.24 -2.99
C TYR A 268 -29.16 -19.78 -4.15
N LYS A 269 -29.93 -18.92 -4.81
CA LYS A 269 -30.65 -19.25 -6.05
C LYS A 269 -30.04 -18.52 -7.24
N ILE A 270 -29.94 -19.22 -8.36
CA ILE A 270 -29.55 -18.64 -9.64
C ILE A 270 -30.83 -18.16 -10.34
N MET A 271 -30.97 -16.84 -10.48
CA MET A 271 -32.08 -16.20 -11.19
C MET A 271 -31.56 -15.64 -12.52
N ARG A 272 -32.31 -15.83 -13.61
CA ARG A 272 -31.96 -15.27 -14.92
C ARG A 272 -32.70 -13.96 -15.15
N ASP A 273 -31.97 -12.94 -15.61
CA ASP A 273 -32.57 -11.68 -16.04
C ASP A 273 -33.39 -11.83 -17.34
N LYS A 274 -34.09 -10.77 -17.77
CA LYS A 274 -34.87 -10.75 -19.01
C LYS A 274 -34.00 -10.86 -20.29
N LYS A 275 -32.67 -10.75 -20.18
CA LYS A 275 -31.68 -10.90 -21.26
C LYS A 275 -30.94 -12.25 -21.21
N GLY A 276 -31.36 -13.17 -20.33
CA GLY A 276 -30.84 -14.53 -20.21
C GLY A 276 -29.56 -14.70 -19.37
N LYS A 277 -29.07 -13.64 -18.70
CA LYS A 277 -27.86 -13.68 -17.87
C LYS A 277 -28.20 -14.15 -16.45
N ALA A 278 -27.44 -15.13 -15.95
CA ALA A 278 -27.65 -15.75 -14.65
C ALA A 278 -26.98 -14.94 -13.52
N HIS A 279 -27.76 -14.57 -12.51
CA HIS A 279 -27.33 -13.87 -11.30
C HIS A 279 -27.60 -14.74 -10.07
N VAL A 280 -26.60 -14.86 -9.19
CA VAL A 280 -26.72 -15.58 -7.92
C VAL A 280 -27.23 -14.61 -6.87
N VAL A 281 -28.41 -14.87 -6.32
CA VAL A 281 -29.02 -14.05 -5.27
C VAL A 281 -29.20 -14.93 -4.03
N GLN A 282 -28.77 -14.41 -2.89
CA GLN A 282 -28.99 -15.03 -1.58
C GLN A 282 -30.42 -14.71 -1.13
N VAL A 283 -31.22 -15.73 -0.82
CA VAL A 283 -32.63 -15.56 -0.42
C VAL A 283 -32.81 -16.16 0.97
N GLU A 284 -33.46 -15.41 1.86
CA GLU A 284 -33.78 -15.86 3.21
C GLU A 284 -35.19 -16.47 3.25
N TYR A 285 -35.36 -17.53 4.05
CA TYR A 285 -36.62 -18.26 4.24
C TYR A 285 -37.04 -18.19 5.71
N ASP A 286 -38.35 -18.12 5.97
CA ASP A 286 -38.92 -18.19 7.32
C ASP A 286 -38.94 -19.63 7.88
N GLU A 287 -39.26 -19.76 9.16
CA GLU A 287 -39.36 -21.05 9.87
C GLU A 287 -40.44 -22.00 9.28
N ASN A 288 -41.30 -21.49 8.40
CA ASN A 288 -42.36 -22.24 7.71
C ASN A 288 -42.03 -22.51 6.23
N GLY A 289 -40.81 -22.17 5.76
CA GLY A 289 -40.34 -22.43 4.40
C GLY A 289 -40.79 -21.41 3.34
N ASN A 290 -41.32 -20.24 3.73
CA ASN A 290 -41.68 -19.15 2.80
C ASN A 290 -40.54 -18.14 2.65
N GLU A 291 -40.34 -17.63 1.44
CA GLU A 291 -39.31 -16.62 1.13
C GLU A 291 -39.62 -15.28 1.79
N ILE A 292 -38.72 -14.76 2.64
CA ILE A 292 -38.78 -13.39 3.18
C ILE A 292 -37.71 -12.55 2.47
N GLY A 293 -38.13 -11.63 1.60
CA GLY A 293 -37.22 -10.68 0.94
C GLY A 293 -37.98 -9.65 0.10
N LYS A 294 -37.71 -8.37 0.34
CA LYS A 294 -38.35 -7.22 -0.32
C LYS A 294 -38.14 -7.26 -1.84
N LYS A 295 -39.23 -7.12 -2.59
CA LYS A 295 -39.29 -7.07 -4.06
C LYS A 295 -38.75 -5.77 -4.69
N GLU A 296 -38.05 -4.91 -3.95
CA GLU A 296 -37.87 -3.49 -4.31
C GLU A 296 -36.51 -3.10 -4.93
N ASP A 297 -35.52 -3.99 -5.06
CA ASP A 297 -34.23 -3.62 -5.67
C ASP A 297 -34.04 -4.07 -7.14
N LEU A 298 -35.15 -4.20 -7.89
CA LEU A 298 -35.11 -4.64 -9.29
C LEU A 298 -35.30 -3.52 -10.33
N GLU A 299 -35.40 -2.26 -9.91
CA GLU A 299 -35.62 -1.11 -10.82
C GLU A 299 -34.50 -0.05 -10.81
N LEU A 300 -33.39 -0.25 -10.09
CA LEU A 300 -32.24 0.68 -10.06
C LEU A 300 -31.04 0.24 -10.92
N LEU A 301 -31.18 -0.79 -11.75
CA LEU A 301 -30.08 -1.33 -12.57
C LEU A 301 -30.22 -1.05 -14.08
N ASP A 302 -31.18 -0.24 -14.49
CA ASP A 302 -31.35 0.18 -15.88
C ASP A 302 -31.42 1.72 -15.97
N ALA A 303 -30.28 2.39 -15.76
CA ALA A 303 -30.08 3.76 -16.21
C ALA A 303 -28.60 3.98 -16.60
N ASP A 304 -28.39 3.88 -17.92
CA ASP A 304 -27.36 4.53 -18.74
C ASP A 304 -25.88 4.24 -18.45
N ASN A 305 -25.39 3.30 -19.24
CA ASN A 305 -23.99 2.87 -19.34
C ASN A 305 -23.27 3.53 -20.54
N ASP A 306 -23.57 4.80 -20.83
CA ASP A 306 -22.87 5.57 -21.85
C ASP A 306 -22.45 6.94 -21.29
N GLU A 307 -21.13 7.21 -21.41
CA GLU A 307 -20.46 8.48 -21.14
C GLU A 307 -20.43 8.98 -19.67
N LYS A 308 -19.53 8.40 -18.85
CA LYS A 308 -18.77 9.10 -17.78
C LYS A 308 -17.73 8.18 -17.12
N ASN A 309 -16.56 8.01 -17.75
CA ASN A 309 -15.36 7.61 -17.02
C ASN A 309 -14.82 8.82 -16.24
N GLY A 310 -15.57 9.23 -15.23
CA GLY A 310 -15.09 10.05 -14.12
C GLY A 310 -15.04 9.16 -12.90
N GLU A 311 -14.05 8.25 -12.84
CA GLU A 311 -13.70 7.61 -11.57
C GLU A 311 -13.43 8.74 -10.57
N SER A 312 -14.34 8.95 -9.62
CA SER A 312 -14.07 9.71 -8.41
C SER A 312 -12.80 9.13 -7.81
N SER A 313 -11.68 9.84 -7.95
CA SER A 313 -10.43 9.45 -7.30
C SER A 313 -10.73 9.28 -5.81
N PRO A 314 -10.37 8.16 -5.17
CA PRO A 314 -10.55 8.05 -3.73
C PRO A 314 -9.89 9.25 -3.06
N GLU A 315 -10.68 10.02 -2.32
CA GLU A 315 -10.17 11.18 -1.59
C GLU A 315 -9.32 10.65 -0.42
N PHE A 316 -8.00 10.74 -0.57
CA PHE A 316 -7.05 10.38 0.48
C PHE A 316 -6.90 11.55 1.45
N THR A 317 -6.89 11.24 2.74
CA THR A 317 -6.57 12.22 3.78
C THR A 317 -5.09 12.64 3.70
N GLU A 318 -4.75 13.82 4.23
CA GLU A 318 -3.35 14.27 4.28
C GLU A 318 -2.45 13.29 5.07
N GLU A 319 -2.98 12.66 6.12
CA GLU A 319 -2.25 11.63 6.87
C GLU A 319 -1.95 10.39 6.01
N GLU A 320 -2.89 9.96 5.16
CA GLU A 320 -2.67 8.82 4.25
C GLU A 320 -1.65 9.15 3.16
N LEU A 321 -1.71 10.37 2.60
CA LEU A 321 -0.73 10.84 1.63
C LEU A 321 0.67 10.99 2.26
N LEU A 322 0.74 11.41 3.52
CA LEU A 322 1.98 11.55 4.28
C LEU A 322 2.70 10.19 4.45
N ILE A 323 1.95 9.11 4.63
CA ILE A 323 2.48 7.74 4.78
C ILE A 323 2.48 6.95 3.47
N ALA A 324 2.31 7.60 2.32
CA ALA A 324 2.37 6.94 1.02
C ALA A 324 3.75 6.35 0.74
N SER A 325 3.74 5.19 0.07
CA SER A 325 4.94 4.49 -0.35
C SER A 325 5.90 5.43 -1.09
N PRO A 326 7.20 5.45 -0.73
CA PRO A 326 8.19 6.26 -1.41
C PRO A 326 8.56 5.71 -2.80
N VAL A 327 8.13 4.49 -3.12
CA VAL A 327 8.52 3.77 -4.32
C VAL A 327 7.31 3.20 -5.07
N VAL A 328 7.46 3.05 -6.38
CA VAL A 328 6.49 2.40 -7.28
C VAL A 328 7.14 1.23 -7.99
N LEU A 329 6.37 0.17 -8.20
CA LEU A 329 6.86 -1.05 -8.84
C LEU A 329 6.74 -0.96 -10.36
N GLY A 330 7.77 -1.41 -11.06
CA GLY A 330 7.74 -1.43 -12.52
C GLY A 330 8.95 -2.09 -13.16
N PHE A 331 9.10 -1.85 -14.46
CA PHE A 331 10.14 -2.40 -15.31
C PHE A 331 10.98 -1.31 -15.96
N ALA A 332 12.31 -1.44 -15.90
CA ALA A 332 13.25 -0.57 -16.60
C ALA A 332 13.63 -1.18 -17.95
N PHE A 333 13.38 -0.47 -19.04
CA PHE A 333 13.57 -0.99 -20.39
C PHE A 333 15.05 -1.17 -20.74
N SER A 334 15.91 -0.23 -20.34
CA SER A 334 17.34 -0.25 -20.65
C SER A 334 18.09 -1.36 -19.91
N GLU A 335 17.83 -1.51 -18.60
CA GLU A 335 18.46 -2.50 -17.74
C GLU A 335 17.79 -3.87 -17.84
N LYS A 336 16.57 -3.93 -18.37
CA LYS A 336 15.72 -5.13 -18.46
C LYS A 336 15.46 -5.75 -17.08
N LEU A 337 15.24 -4.89 -16.08
CA LEU A 337 15.04 -5.28 -14.68
C LEU A 337 13.67 -4.82 -14.15
N TRP A 338 13.07 -5.67 -13.33
CA TRP A 338 11.95 -5.31 -12.46
C TRP A 338 12.48 -4.67 -11.18
N LEU A 339 12.03 -3.45 -10.89
CA LEU A 339 12.57 -2.60 -9.83
C LEU A 339 11.45 -1.86 -9.08
N GLU A 340 11.80 -1.38 -7.89
CA GLU A 340 11.07 -0.37 -7.12
C GLU A 340 11.71 1.01 -7.40
N PHE A 341 11.04 1.85 -8.17
CA PHE A 341 11.51 3.18 -8.54
C PHE A 341 11.13 4.20 -7.47
N SER A 342 12.04 5.11 -7.12
CA SER A 342 11.68 6.25 -6.27
C SER A 342 10.62 7.10 -6.97
N VAL A 343 9.52 7.41 -6.28
CA VAL A 343 8.47 8.30 -6.80
C VAL A 343 9.01 9.68 -7.11
N SER A 344 10.02 10.14 -6.34
CA SER A 344 10.67 11.43 -6.59
C SER A 344 11.51 11.46 -7.87
N GLY A 345 11.91 10.30 -8.40
CA GLY A 345 12.66 10.18 -9.66
C GLY A 345 11.77 10.01 -10.90
N VAL A 346 10.45 9.82 -10.72
CA VAL A 346 9.51 9.64 -11.84
C VAL A 346 9.17 10.98 -12.46
N ASN A 347 9.25 11.07 -13.79
CA ASN A 347 8.98 12.27 -14.57
C ASN A 347 8.20 11.91 -15.84
N GLU A 348 7.57 12.91 -16.45
CA GLU A 348 6.99 12.75 -17.78
C GLU A 348 8.08 12.51 -18.84
N ILE A 349 7.71 11.79 -19.90
CA ILE A 349 8.64 11.51 -21.01
C ILE A 349 8.68 12.72 -21.93
N GLU A 350 9.88 13.24 -22.15
CA GLU A 350 10.17 14.17 -23.25
C GLU A 350 10.29 13.37 -24.55
N TRP A 351 9.27 13.47 -25.39
CA TRP A 351 9.19 12.81 -26.69
C TRP A 351 9.87 13.66 -27.75
N ASN A 352 10.59 13.02 -28.67
CA ASN A 352 11.18 13.70 -29.82
C ASN A 352 10.25 13.60 -31.04
N ASP A 353 9.37 14.58 -31.20
CA ASP A 353 8.40 14.62 -32.31
C ASP A 353 9.10 14.66 -33.70
N GLY A 354 10.37 15.09 -33.78
CA GLY A 354 11.16 15.12 -35.02
C GLY A 354 11.99 13.86 -35.30
N ALA A 355 11.99 12.86 -34.41
CA ALA A 355 12.81 11.66 -34.55
C ALA A 355 12.46 10.87 -35.83
N PHE A 356 11.17 10.72 -36.12
CA PHE A 356 10.71 9.99 -37.31
C PHE A 356 11.09 10.70 -38.61
N ASP A 357 11.02 12.03 -38.63
CA ASP A 357 11.35 12.83 -39.82
C ASP A 357 12.85 12.76 -40.14
N SER A 358 13.69 12.62 -39.10
CA SER A 358 15.16 12.47 -39.23
C SER A 358 15.61 11.16 -39.89
N LEU A 359 14.72 10.17 -40.02
CA LEU A 359 15.05 8.89 -40.64
C LEU A 359 15.48 9.09 -42.09
N VAL A 360 16.56 8.44 -42.51
CA VAL A 360 17.02 8.47 -43.91
C VAL A 360 16.30 7.36 -44.67
N LEU A 361 15.02 7.60 -44.96
CA LEU A 361 14.16 6.73 -45.76
C LEU A 361 13.54 7.54 -46.90
N PRO A 362 13.32 6.94 -48.09
CA PRO A 362 12.55 7.57 -49.16
C PRO A 362 11.17 8.01 -48.67
N ASP A 363 10.70 9.19 -49.08
CA ASP A 363 9.45 9.80 -48.58
C ASP A 363 8.22 8.92 -48.81
N ASN A 364 8.19 8.17 -49.91
CA ASN A 364 7.14 7.20 -50.20
C ASN A 364 7.13 6.03 -49.20
N GLN A 365 8.29 5.57 -48.74
CA GLN A 365 8.38 4.50 -47.74
C GLN A 365 8.03 5.03 -46.35
N LYS A 366 8.47 6.24 -46.01
CA LYS A 366 8.10 6.89 -44.74
C LYS A 366 6.58 7.04 -44.62
N SER A 367 5.92 7.52 -45.67
CA SER A 367 4.47 7.73 -45.66
C SER A 367 3.70 6.41 -45.51
N ILE A 368 4.13 5.35 -46.20
CA ILE A 368 3.54 4.01 -46.06
C ILE A 368 3.72 3.49 -44.63
N VAL A 369 4.94 3.52 -44.09
CA VAL A 369 5.20 3.04 -42.73
C VAL A 369 4.37 3.81 -41.72
N LYS A 370 4.37 5.15 -41.79
CA LYS A 370 3.58 6.02 -40.92
C LYS A 370 2.09 5.68 -40.98
N ALA A 371 1.51 5.59 -42.18
CA ALA A 371 0.11 5.25 -42.35
C ALA A 371 -0.23 3.85 -41.79
N LEU A 372 0.67 2.87 -41.99
CA LEU A 372 0.50 1.50 -41.52
C LEU A 372 0.50 1.43 -39.99
N VAL A 373 1.49 2.05 -39.33
CA VAL A 373 1.60 2.02 -37.87
C VAL A 373 0.54 2.87 -37.18
N GLU A 374 0.18 4.04 -37.71
CA GLU A 374 -0.89 4.88 -37.17
C GLU A 374 -2.25 4.17 -37.29
N SER A 375 -2.58 3.63 -38.47
CA SER A 375 -3.83 2.90 -38.68
C SER A 375 -3.96 1.72 -37.72
N HIS A 376 -2.90 0.94 -37.55
CA HIS A 376 -2.93 -0.23 -36.67
C HIS A 376 -2.91 0.15 -35.17
N THR A 377 -2.35 1.30 -34.80
CA THR A 377 -2.32 1.75 -33.39
C THR A 377 -3.65 2.36 -32.95
N PHE A 378 -4.32 3.12 -33.82
CA PHE A 378 -5.53 3.87 -33.47
C PHE A 378 -6.83 3.18 -33.88
N ASN A 379 -6.80 2.25 -34.85
CA ASN A 379 -7.99 1.52 -35.33
C ASN A 379 -7.98 0.02 -35.00
N ALA A 380 -7.16 -0.43 -34.04
CA ALA A 380 -6.97 -1.85 -33.70
C ALA A 380 -8.27 -2.61 -33.33
N ALA A 381 -9.30 -1.92 -32.85
CA ALA A 381 -10.59 -2.51 -32.49
C ALA A 381 -11.58 -2.61 -33.66
N GLN A 382 -11.42 -1.78 -34.71
CA GLN A 382 -12.32 -1.76 -35.88
C GLN A 382 -11.75 -2.53 -37.07
N ASN A 383 -10.43 -2.70 -37.13
CA ASN A 383 -9.76 -3.37 -38.23
C ASN A 383 -9.30 -4.76 -37.79
N ILE A 384 -10.10 -5.77 -38.20
CA ILE A 384 -9.74 -7.18 -38.34
C ILE A 384 -9.76 -7.98 -37.01
N ASP A 385 -10.96 -8.37 -36.57
CA ASP A 385 -11.10 -9.70 -35.94
C ASP A 385 -11.14 -10.70 -37.11
N ASP A 386 -10.05 -11.43 -37.29
CA ASP A 386 -10.03 -12.63 -38.13
C ASP A 386 -11.04 -13.65 -37.54
N VAL A 387 -11.32 -14.72 -38.29
CA VAL A 387 -12.24 -15.82 -37.89
C VAL A 387 -11.90 -16.42 -36.51
N ILE A 388 -10.70 -16.17 -36.00
CA ILE A 388 -10.21 -16.63 -34.69
C ILE A 388 -9.97 -15.41 -33.78
N GLN A 389 -10.68 -15.38 -32.65
CA GLN A 389 -10.56 -14.35 -31.62
C GLN A 389 -9.09 -14.15 -31.19
N GLY A 390 -8.54 -12.97 -31.49
CA GLY A 390 -7.16 -12.60 -31.14
C GLY A 390 -6.11 -12.75 -32.26
N LYS A 391 -6.45 -13.27 -33.44
CA LYS A 391 -5.60 -13.20 -34.65
C LYS A 391 -5.93 -11.96 -35.49
N GLY A 392 -4.93 -11.42 -36.19
CA GLY A 392 -5.08 -10.24 -37.06
C GLY A 392 -4.79 -8.88 -36.40
N LYS A 393 -4.67 -8.84 -35.08
CA LYS A 393 -4.43 -7.62 -34.28
C LYS A 393 -2.96 -7.24 -34.12
N GLY A 394 -2.06 -7.82 -34.92
CA GLY A 394 -0.63 -7.65 -34.81
C GLY A 394 -0.03 -7.21 -36.13
N LEU A 395 0.71 -6.10 -36.12
CA LEU A 395 1.52 -5.66 -37.24
C LEU A 395 2.95 -6.16 -37.06
N VAL A 396 3.42 -6.98 -37.98
CA VAL A 396 4.80 -7.45 -38.02
C VAL A 396 5.50 -6.83 -39.22
N ALA A 397 6.54 -6.03 -38.96
CA ALA A 397 7.39 -5.46 -39.99
C ALA A 397 8.81 -6.02 -39.84
N VAL A 398 9.43 -6.41 -40.96
CA VAL A 398 10.81 -6.90 -41.00
C VAL A 398 11.69 -5.83 -41.66
N LEU A 399 12.61 -5.26 -40.88
CA LEU A 399 13.61 -4.31 -41.37
C LEU A 399 14.89 -5.07 -41.74
N HIS A 400 15.14 -5.28 -43.04
CA HIS A 400 16.33 -5.98 -43.53
C HIS A 400 17.33 -5.02 -44.19
N GLY A 401 18.63 -5.32 -44.08
CA GLY A 401 19.68 -4.55 -44.73
C GLY A 401 21.05 -4.70 -44.04
N PRO A 402 22.15 -4.25 -44.70
CA PRO A 402 23.50 -4.25 -44.11
C PRO A 402 23.58 -3.59 -42.72
N PRO A 403 24.58 -3.93 -41.87
CA PRO A 403 24.78 -3.23 -40.59
C PRO A 403 25.00 -1.73 -40.80
N GLY A 404 24.51 -0.90 -39.87
CA GLY A 404 24.63 0.56 -39.95
C GLY A 404 23.57 1.29 -40.78
N THR A 405 22.61 0.59 -41.40
CA THR A 405 21.54 1.21 -42.22
C THR A 405 20.37 1.80 -41.42
N GLY A 406 20.54 2.10 -40.13
CA GLY A 406 19.50 2.75 -39.33
C GLY A 406 18.29 1.87 -38.95
N LYS A 407 18.36 0.53 -39.03
CA LYS A 407 17.25 -0.35 -38.65
C LYS A 407 16.71 -0.10 -37.24
N THR A 408 17.61 -0.01 -36.26
CA THR A 408 17.27 0.30 -34.86
C THR A 408 16.69 1.71 -34.74
N LEU A 409 17.29 2.68 -35.44
CA LEU A 409 16.82 4.05 -35.47
C LEU A 409 15.39 4.15 -36.03
N THR A 410 15.03 3.34 -37.03
CA THR A 410 13.66 3.26 -37.55
C THR A 410 12.68 2.78 -36.48
N ALA A 411 13.04 1.76 -35.69
CA ALA A 411 12.20 1.29 -34.59
C ALA A 411 12.05 2.35 -33.48
N GLU A 412 13.14 3.03 -33.12
CA GLU A 412 13.15 4.16 -32.18
C GLU A 412 12.27 5.31 -32.69
N GLY A 413 12.43 5.72 -33.95
CA GLY A 413 11.64 6.80 -34.56
C GLY A 413 10.14 6.47 -34.63
N ILE A 414 9.77 5.21 -34.88
CA ILE A 414 8.37 4.76 -34.81
C ILE A 414 7.85 4.84 -33.38
N ALA A 415 8.64 4.41 -32.38
CA ALA A 415 8.24 4.46 -30.98
C ALA A 415 8.04 5.91 -30.49
N GLU A 416 8.90 6.84 -30.91
CA GLU A 416 8.75 8.28 -30.64
C GLU A 416 7.47 8.83 -31.27
N LEU A 417 7.23 8.54 -32.55
CA LEU A 417 6.05 9.00 -33.28
C LEU A 417 4.74 8.54 -32.63
N LEU A 418 4.69 7.26 -32.24
CA LEU A 418 3.49 6.66 -31.64
C LEU A 418 3.35 6.94 -30.15
N LYS A 419 4.38 7.53 -29.52
CA LYS A 419 4.48 7.72 -28.07
C LYS A 419 4.26 6.42 -27.30
N ARG A 420 4.89 5.34 -27.78
CA ARG A 420 4.77 3.98 -27.21
C ARG A 420 6.08 3.48 -26.59
N PRO A 421 5.99 2.55 -25.63
CA PRO A 421 7.17 1.88 -25.09
C PRO A 421 7.91 1.08 -26.17
N LEU A 422 9.24 1.15 -26.13
CA LEU A 422 10.12 0.35 -26.97
C LEU A 422 10.92 -0.63 -26.10
N TYR A 423 10.85 -1.91 -26.44
CA TYR A 423 11.67 -2.96 -25.84
C TYR A 423 12.62 -3.50 -26.91
N MET A 424 13.93 -3.35 -26.70
CA MET A 424 14.98 -3.78 -27.63
C MET A 424 15.67 -5.06 -27.20
#